data_AF-A0A0G0HL59-F1
#
_entry.id   AF-A0A0G0HL59-F1
#
_cell.length_a   1.000
_cell.length_b   1.000
_cell.length_c   1.000
_cell.angle_alpha   90.00
_cell.angle_beta   90.00
_cell.angle_gamma   90.00
#
_symmetry.space_group_name_H-M   'P 1'
#
loop_
_entity.id
_entity.type
_entity.pdbx_description
1 polymer ?
#
loop_
_entity_poly.entity_id
_entity_poly.type
_entity_poly.pdbx_seq_one_letter_code
_entity_poly.pdbx_strand_id
1 'polypeptide(L)'
;MWDKITQVWKIKDVRNNILFVIAMLVIFRLVAHIPIPGVNLANLRDILAGNQILGMLNLFSGGTMENFSIIMLGVGPYITASIIFQLLAMIVPRLEEITKEGESGQQRINMYTRWLTVPLAFLQAYAMIKLLNNSARPILTDLTVVRLIVIMFTVTAGTMFLVWLGELIS
;
A
#
# COMPACT_ATOMS: atom_id res chain seq x y z
N MET A 1 5.53 5.33 -33.44
CA MET A 1 5.62 5.26 -31.95
C MET A 1 6.90 5.92 -31.44
N TRP A 2 8.06 5.66 -32.06
CA TRP A 2 9.34 6.31 -31.70
C TRP A 2 9.32 7.84 -31.77
N ASP A 3 8.61 8.43 -32.74
CA ASP A 3 8.47 9.90 -32.83
C ASP A 3 7.69 10.50 -31.66
N LYS A 4 6.72 9.77 -31.10
CA LYS A 4 5.98 10.22 -29.92
C LYS A 4 6.85 10.19 -28.66
N ILE A 5 7.74 9.21 -28.53
CA ILE A 5 8.70 9.13 -27.41
C ILE A 5 9.69 10.28 -27.47
N THR A 6 10.20 10.65 -28.65
CA THR A 6 11.11 11.80 -28.78
C THR A 6 10.40 13.14 -28.60
N GLN A 7 9.11 13.22 -28.95
CA GLN A 7 8.29 14.42 -28.76
C GLN A 7 7.95 14.67 -27.28
N VAL A 8 7.78 13.62 -26.48
CA VAL A 8 7.61 13.70 -25.02
C VAL A 8 8.77 14.46 -24.34
N TRP A 9 10.00 14.30 -24.82
CA TRP A 9 11.17 15.01 -24.30
C TRP A 9 11.29 16.46 -24.76
N LYS A 10 10.58 16.84 -25.84
CA LYS A 10 10.56 18.20 -26.39
C LYS A 10 9.56 19.10 -25.69
N ILE A 11 8.45 18.55 -25.19
CA ILE A 11 7.40 19.31 -24.51
C ILE A 11 7.80 19.49 -23.04
N LYS A 12 8.04 20.73 -22.63
CA LYS A 12 8.52 21.09 -21.28
C LYS A 12 7.62 20.54 -20.18
N ASP A 13 6.30 20.62 -20.34
CA ASP A 13 5.32 20.18 -19.34
C ASP A 13 5.31 18.66 -19.18
N VAL A 14 5.33 17.91 -20.29
CA VAL A 14 5.35 16.45 -20.25
C VAL A 14 6.65 15.95 -19.62
N ARG A 15 7.79 16.55 -19.99
CA ARG A 15 9.08 16.24 -19.37
C ARG A 15 9.08 16.50 -17.86
N ASN A 16 8.51 17.61 -17.42
CA ASN A 16 8.43 17.95 -15.99
C ASN A 16 7.54 16.96 -15.23
N ASN A 17 6.41 16.56 -15.80
CA ASN A 17 5.54 15.53 -15.22
C ASN A 17 6.25 14.18 -15.11
N ILE A 18 6.99 13.76 -16.13
CA ILE A 18 7.78 12.51 -16.08
C ILE A 18 8.86 12.58 -15.01
N LEU A 19 9.59 13.70 -14.92
CA LEU A 19 10.59 13.90 -13.86
C LEU A 19 9.95 13.84 -12.46
N PHE A 20 8.74 14.39 -12.32
CA PHE A 20 7.98 14.31 -11.08
C PHE A 20 7.62 12.86 -10.73
N VAL A 21 7.08 12.08 -11.68
CA VAL A 21 6.78 10.65 -11.46
C VAL A 21 8.04 9.88 -11.08
N ILE A 22 9.16 10.09 -11.79
CA ILE A 22 10.45 9.43 -11.45
C ILE A 22 10.89 9.82 -10.03
N ALA A 23 10.80 11.09 -9.66
CA ALA A 23 11.16 11.55 -8.31
C ALA A 23 10.28 10.88 -7.25
N MET A 24 8.96 10.77 -7.47
CA MET A 24 8.06 10.09 -6.55
C MET A 24 8.36 8.58 -6.44
N LEU A 25 8.71 7.92 -7.55
CA LEU A 25 9.13 6.52 -7.53
C LEU A 25 10.44 6.29 -6.75
N VAL A 26 11.38 7.23 -6.82
CA VAL A 26 12.60 7.21 -6.00
C VAL A 26 12.24 7.34 -4.52
N ILE A 27 11.35 8.26 -4.15
CA ILE A 27 10.88 8.42 -2.77
C ILE A 27 10.20 7.14 -2.28
N PHE A 28 9.30 6.56 -3.07
CA PHE A 28 8.68 5.27 -2.79
C PHE A 28 9.75 4.21 -2.50
N ARG A 29 10.79 4.13 -3.34
CA ARG A 29 11.84 3.12 -3.18
C ARG A 29 12.69 3.36 -1.94
N LEU A 30 12.95 4.62 -1.55
CA LEU A 30 13.65 4.94 -0.30
C LEU A 30 12.83 4.48 0.91
N VAL A 31 11.53 4.78 0.93
CA VAL A 31 10.63 4.38 2.02
C VAL A 31 10.48 2.85 2.10
N ALA A 32 10.45 2.16 0.96
CA ALA A 32 10.43 0.70 0.88
C ALA A 32 11.63 0.02 1.54
N HIS A 33 12.75 0.72 1.70
CA HIS A 33 13.96 0.22 2.36
C HIS A 33 14.09 0.65 3.82
N ILE A 34 13.08 1.32 4.40
CA ILE A 34 13.05 1.62 5.84
C ILE A 34 12.39 0.44 6.56
N PRO A 35 13.17 -0.47 7.20
CA PRO A 35 12.62 -1.60 7.95
C PRO A 35 12.06 -1.14 9.29
N ILE A 36 11.05 -1.84 9.78
CA ILE A 36 10.57 -1.66 11.14
C ILE A 36 11.57 -2.31 12.10
N PRO A 37 11.99 -1.63 13.18
CA PRO A 37 13.06 -2.10 14.03
C PRO A 37 12.74 -3.38 14.79
N GLY A 38 13.76 -4.23 14.89
CA GLY A 38 13.82 -5.44 15.71
C GLY A 38 13.02 -6.63 15.18
N VAL A 39 13.05 -6.79 13.86
CA VAL A 39 12.53 -7.93 13.08
C VAL A 39 13.71 -8.77 12.60
N ASN A 40 13.63 -10.10 12.72
CA ASN A 40 14.63 -11.00 12.18
C ASN A 40 14.37 -11.27 10.68
N LEU A 41 15.09 -10.55 9.82
CA LEU A 41 14.98 -10.68 8.36
C LEU A 41 15.37 -12.06 7.82
N ALA A 42 16.26 -12.80 8.51
CA ALA A 42 16.63 -14.15 8.09
C ALA A 42 15.43 -15.11 8.21
N ASN A 43 14.75 -15.07 9.36
CA ASN A 43 13.54 -15.86 9.58
C ASN A 43 12.43 -15.50 8.59
N LEU A 44 12.28 -14.21 8.28
CA LEU A 44 11.29 -13.74 7.32
C LEU A 44 11.53 -14.27 5.91
N ARG A 45 12.79 -14.27 5.45
CA ARG A 45 13.16 -14.85 4.14
C ARG A 45 12.87 -16.34 4.08
N ASP A 46 13.15 -17.08 5.15
CA ASP A 46 12.82 -18.52 5.23
C ASP A 46 11.31 -18.75 5.11
N ILE A 47 10.49 -17.94 5.78
CA ILE A 47 9.02 -18.03 5.74
C ILE A 47 8.48 -17.72 4.34
N LEU A 48 8.99 -16.67 3.70
CA LEU A 48 8.59 -16.28 2.35
C LEU A 48 8.99 -17.33 1.31
N ALA A 49 10.19 -17.91 1.44
CA ALA A 49 10.66 -18.99 0.56
C ALA A 49 9.87 -20.29 0.77
N GLY A 50 9.46 -20.58 2.01
CA GLY A 50 8.65 -21.76 2.35
C GLY A 50 7.17 -21.67 1.98
N ASN A 51 6.65 -20.48 1.64
CA ASN A 51 5.23 -20.27 1.34
C ASN A 51 5.04 -19.48 0.03
N GLN A 52 4.70 -20.19 -1.04
CA GLN A 52 4.50 -19.61 -2.38
C GLN A 52 3.45 -18.48 -2.40
N ILE A 53 2.40 -18.57 -1.59
CA ILE A 53 1.36 -17.54 -1.52
C ILE A 53 1.93 -16.26 -0.90
N LEU A 54 2.68 -16.37 0.20
CA LEU A 54 3.34 -15.21 0.81
C LEU A 54 4.43 -14.63 -0.12
N GLY A 55 5.14 -15.49 -0.86
CA GLY A 55 6.07 -15.08 -1.90
C GLY A 55 5.39 -14.25 -3.01
N MET A 56 4.20 -14.66 -3.47
CA MET A 56 3.40 -13.86 -4.40
C MET A 56 2.96 -12.53 -3.80
N LEU A 57 2.50 -12.50 -2.54
CA LEU A 57 2.14 -11.25 -1.86
C LEU A 57 3.33 -10.28 -1.76
N ASN A 58 4.55 -10.79 -1.58
CA ASN A 58 5.76 -9.96 -1.61
C ASN A 58 5.99 -9.31 -2.98
N LEU A 59 5.72 -10.02 -4.08
CA LEU A 59 5.83 -9.46 -5.43
C LEU A 59 4.81 -8.33 -5.65
N PHE A 60 3.56 -8.52 -5.23
CA PHE A 60 2.52 -7.48 -5.34
C PHE A 60 2.76 -6.26 -4.44
N SER A 61 3.50 -6.43 -3.35
CA SER A 61 3.91 -5.31 -2.47
C SER A 61 5.18 -4.59 -2.95
N GLY A 62 5.83 -5.06 -4.03
CA GLY A 62 7.05 -4.45 -4.58
C GLY A 62 8.32 -4.79 -3.79
N GLY A 63 8.32 -5.90 -3.05
CA GLY A 63 9.44 -6.35 -2.22
C GLY A 63 9.50 -5.71 -0.84
N THR A 64 8.48 -4.95 -0.43
CA THR A 64 8.45 -4.27 0.88
C THR A 64 8.25 -5.25 2.03
N MET A 65 7.61 -6.40 1.75
CA MET A 65 7.38 -7.44 2.74
C MET A 65 8.66 -8.20 3.09
N GLU A 66 9.55 -8.46 2.13
CA GLU A 66 10.85 -9.12 2.38
C GLU A 66 11.74 -8.33 3.35
N ASN A 67 11.70 -7.00 3.28
CA ASN A 67 12.46 -6.12 4.17
C ASN A 67 11.68 -5.72 5.43
N PHE A 68 10.46 -6.23 5.62
CA PHE A 68 9.53 -5.82 6.68
C PHE A 68 9.48 -4.30 6.85
N SER A 69 9.22 -3.62 5.72
CA SER A 69 9.23 -2.16 5.64
C SER A 69 8.02 -1.54 6.34
N ILE A 70 8.15 -0.25 6.70
CA ILE A 70 7.02 0.57 7.15
C ILE A 70 5.85 0.60 6.14
N ILE A 71 6.11 0.25 4.88
CA ILE A 71 5.09 0.11 3.81
C ILE A 71 4.85 -1.34 3.39
N MET A 72 4.98 -2.31 4.29
CA MET A 72 4.84 -3.74 3.96
C MET A 72 3.50 -4.13 3.31
N LEU A 73 2.42 -3.39 3.58
CA LEU A 73 1.10 -3.64 2.98
C LEU A 73 0.93 -2.96 1.60
N GLY A 74 1.85 -2.09 1.20
CA GLY A 74 1.76 -1.31 -0.03
C GLY A 74 0.48 -0.47 -0.08
N VAL A 75 -0.07 -0.32 -1.28
CA VAL A 75 -1.39 0.30 -1.51
C VAL A 75 -2.56 -0.70 -1.43
N GLY A 76 -2.27 -1.96 -1.05
CA GLY A 76 -3.24 -3.06 -1.02
C GLY A 76 -4.52 -2.75 -0.25
N PRO A 77 -4.45 -2.23 0.99
CA PRO A 77 -5.64 -1.88 1.77
C PRO A 77 -6.55 -0.86 1.07
N TYR A 78 -5.97 0.10 0.33
CA TYR A 78 -6.74 1.10 -0.43
C TYR A 78 -7.43 0.48 -1.65
N ILE A 79 -6.73 -0.40 -2.37
CA ILE A 79 -7.32 -1.15 -3.48
C ILE A 79 -8.48 -2.02 -2.98
N THR A 80 -8.32 -2.69 -1.83
CA THR A 80 -9.40 -3.46 -1.23
C THR A 80 -10.58 -2.57 -0.82
N ALA A 81 -10.32 -1.41 -0.20
CA ALA A 81 -11.37 -0.47 0.17
C ALA A 81 -12.14 0.06 -1.06
N SER A 82 -11.45 0.36 -2.16
CA SER A 82 -12.09 0.86 -3.38
C SER A 82 -12.97 -0.21 -4.04
N ILE A 83 -12.50 -1.46 -4.07
CA ILE A 83 -13.30 -2.61 -4.53
C ILE A 83 -14.54 -2.79 -3.65
N ILE A 84 -14.42 -2.65 -2.32
CA ILE A 84 -15.58 -2.72 -1.42
C ILE A 84 -16.63 -1.66 -1.81
N PHE A 85 -16.23 -0.40 -2.04
CA PHE A 85 -17.18 0.64 -2.46
C PHE A 85 -17.75 0.40 -3.86
N GLN A 86 -16.96 -0.13 -4.80
CA GLN A 86 -17.45 -0.51 -6.13
C GLN A 86 -18.52 -1.61 -6.04
N LEU A 87 -18.30 -2.63 -5.20
CA LEU A 87 -19.27 -3.70 -4.96
C LEU A 87 -20.52 -3.17 -4.22
N LEU A 88 -20.34 -2.31 -3.22
CA LEU A 88 -21.44 -1.71 -2.48
C LEU A 88 -22.30 -0.79 -3.36
N ALA A 89 -21.71 -0.08 -4.32
CA ALA A 89 -22.46 0.74 -5.27
C ALA A 89 -23.41 -0.09 -6.16
N MET A 90 -23.10 -1.37 -6.42
CA MET A 90 -24.00 -2.26 -7.15
C MET A 90 -25.20 -2.77 -6.32
N ILE A 91 -25.10 -2.71 -4.99
CA ILE A 91 -26.09 -3.29 -4.07
C ILE A 91 -26.90 -2.18 -3.36
N VAL A 92 -26.28 -1.03 -3.09
CA VAL A 92 -26.85 0.07 -2.32
C VAL A 92 -27.20 1.22 -3.27
N PRO A 93 -28.50 1.50 -3.53
CA PRO A 93 -28.93 2.48 -4.52
C PRO A 93 -28.44 3.91 -4.20
N ARG A 94 -28.30 4.26 -2.92
CA ARG A 94 -27.74 5.56 -2.50
C ARG A 94 -26.28 5.76 -2.94
N LEU A 95 -25.47 4.70 -2.93
CA LEU A 95 -24.08 4.77 -3.38
C LEU A 95 -24.00 4.79 -4.91
N GLU A 96 -24.93 4.10 -5.57
CA GLU A 96 -25.10 4.17 -7.02
C GLU A 96 -25.44 5.60 -7.48
N GLU A 97 -26.38 6.26 -6.80
CA GLU A 97 -26.76 7.66 -7.04
C GLU A 97 -25.57 8.60 -6.88
N ILE A 98 -24.80 8.47 -5.79
CA ILE A 98 -23.57 9.26 -5.58
C ILE A 98 -22.59 9.03 -6.73
N THR A 99 -22.43 7.79 -7.20
CA THR A 99 -21.52 7.49 -8.34
C THR A 99 -21.98 8.17 -9.63
N LYS A 100 -23.31 8.37 -9.80
CA LYS A 100 -23.92 9.04 -10.96
C LYS A 100 -23.86 10.57 -10.91
N GLU A 101 -23.48 11.18 -9.78
CA GLU A 101 -23.32 12.64 -9.62
C GLU A 101 -22.10 13.21 -10.39
N GLY A 102 -21.30 12.36 -11.06
CA GLY A 102 -20.13 12.76 -11.84
C GLY A 102 -18.89 12.99 -10.97
N GLU A 103 -18.15 14.07 -11.21
CA GLU A 103 -16.88 14.35 -10.51
C GLU A 103 -17.04 14.54 -9.00
N SER A 104 -18.10 15.24 -8.56
CA SER A 104 -18.39 15.47 -7.14
C SER A 104 -18.69 14.16 -6.39
N GLY A 105 -19.42 13.26 -7.06
CA GLY A 105 -19.73 11.92 -6.60
C GLY A 105 -18.49 11.04 -6.42
N GLN A 106 -17.61 11.03 -7.43
CA GLN A 106 -16.34 10.31 -7.37
C GLN A 106 -15.45 10.80 -6.24
N GLN A 107 -15.38 12.11 -5.99
CA GLN A 107 -14.62 12.67 -4.87
C GLN A 107 -15.16 12.20 -3.51
N ARG A 108 -16.50 12.13 -3.34
CA ARG A 108 -17.12 11.60 -2.12
C ARG A 108 -16.78 10.13 -1.89
N ILE A 109 -16.85 9.31 -2.93
CA ILE A 109 -16.51 7.88 -2.85
C ILE A 109 -15.02 7.70 -2.53
N ASN A 110 -14.15 8.50 -3.13
CA ASN A 110 -12.72 8.47 -2.82
C ASN A 110 -12.46 8.85 -1.36
N MET A 111 -13.16 9.86 -0.84
CA MET A 111 -13.08 10.22 0.58
C MET A 111 -13.51 9.04 1.46
N TYR A 112 -14.66 8.42 1.20
CA TYR A 112 -15.10 7.25 1.98
C TYR A 112 -14.13 6.08 1.88
N THR A 113 -13.54 5.86 0.70
CA THR A 113 -12.52 4.84 0.48
C THR A 113 -11.29 5.08 1.35
N ARG A 114 -10.79 6.32 1.43
CA ARG A 114 -9.67 6.67 2.33
C ARG A 114 -10.01 6.43 3.79
N TRP A 115 -11.22 6.77 4.21
CA TRP A 115 -11.68 6.57 5.59
C TRP A 115 -11.79 5.09 5.95
N LEU A 116 -12.22 4.25 5.00
CA LEU A 116 -12.26 2.79 5.17
C LEU A 116 -10.87 2.14 5.11
N THR A 117 -9.94 2.74 4.36
CA THR A 117 -8.57 2.23 4.21
C THR A 117 -7.82 2.20 5.53
N VAL A 118 -7.98 3.20 6.39
CA VAL A 118 -7.27 3.30 7.68
C VAL A 118 -7.57 2.11 8.61
N PRO A 119 -8.84 1.81 8.98
CA PRO A 119 -9.15 0.67 9.83
C PRO A 119 -8.84 -0.67 9.16
N LEU A 120 -9.01 -0.78 7.83
CA LEU A 120 -8.63 -1.98 7.10
C LEU A 120 -7.12 -2.23 7.15
N ALA A 121 -6.31 -1.21 6.90
CA ALA A 121 -4.85 -1.31 6.97
C ALA A 121 -4.39 -1.66 8.39
N PHE A 122 -5.04 -1.11 9.42
CA PHE A 122 -4.73 -1.42 10.82
C PHE A 122 -5.03 -2.89 11.16
N LEU A 123 -6.19 -3.40 10.76
CA LEU A 123 -6.57 -4.79 10.95
C LEU A 123 -5.69 -5.74 10.12
N GLN A 124 -5.40 -5.38 8.88
CA GLN A 124 -4.54 -6.17 7.99
C GLN A 124 -3.09 -6.19 8.48
N ALA A 125 -2.59 -5.10 9.05
CA ALA A 125 -1.27 -5.06 9.70
C ALA A 125 -1.21 -6.05 10.86
N TYR A 126 -2.22 -6.04 11.73
CA TYR A 126 -2.33 -7.02 12.83
C TYR A 126 -2.34 -8.47 12.32
N ALA A 127 -3.22 -8.76 11.37
CA ALA A 127 -3.36 -10.09 10.79
C ALA A 127 -2.05 -10.57 10.16
N MET A 128 -1.38 -9.71 9.41
CA MET A 128 -0.10 -10.01 8.78
C MET A 128 1.00 -10.26 9.82
N ILE A 129 1.13 -9.40 10.82
CA ILE A 129 2.13 -9.57 11.90
C ILE A 129 1.89 -10.88 12.65
N LYS A 130 0.63 -11.21 12.97
CA LYS A 130 0.29 -12.47 13.63
C LYS A 130 0.57 -13.69 12.77
N LEU A 131 0.21 -13.66 11.49
CA LEU A 131 0.49 -14.75 10.55
C LEU A 131 1.98 -15.03 10.45
N LEU A 132 2.76 -13.96 10.29
CA LEU A 132 4.21 -14.01 10.21
C LEU A 132 4.85 -14.49 11.52
N ASN A 133 4.37 -14.03 12.67
CA ASN A 133 4.93 -14.40 13.96
C ASN A 133 4.47 -15.76 14.50
N ASN A 134 3.36 -16.29 14.02
CA ASN A 134 2.86 -17.64 14.35
C ASN A 134 3.52 -18.74 13.49
N SER A 135 4.45 -18.37 12.62
CA SER A 135 5.25 -19.33 11.84
C SER A 135 6.29 -20.02 12.74
N ALA A 136 6.82 -21.16 12.29
CA ALA A 136 7.75 -22.01 13.06
C ALA A 136 8.99 -21.28 13.61
N ARG A 137 9.33 -20.12 13.04
CA ARG A 137 10.35 -19.20 13.57
C ARG A 137 9.70 -17.83 13.78
N PRO A 138 9.57 -17.33 15.02
CA PRO A 138 9.05 -16.00 15.25
C PRO A 138 9.98 -14.95 14.65
N ILE A 139 9.38 -13.95 14.02
CA ILE A 139 10.12 -12.86 13.37
C ILE A 139 10.39 -11.72 14.36
N LEU A 140 9.57 -11.64 15.42
CA LEU A 140 9.67 -10.68 16.50
C LEU A 140 9.84 -11.45 17.82
N THR A 141 11.03 -11.38 18.42
CA THR A 141 11.37 -12.13 19.64
C THR A 141 10.81 -11.52 20.92
N ASP A 142 10.57 -10.20 20.94
CA ASP A 142 9.98 -9.47 22.07
C ASP A 142 8.79 -8.64 21.60
N LEU A 143 7.62 -9.29 21.59
CA LEU A 143 6.38 -8.77 21.03
C LEU A 143 5.43 -8.30 22.13
N THR A 144 5.82 -7.21 22.82
CA THR A 144 4.93 -6.54 23.77
C THR A 144 3.71 -5.94 23.07
N VAL A 145 2.56 -5.89 23.75
CA VAL A 145 1.31 -5.27 23.21
C VAL A 145 1.55 -3.83 22.74
N VAL A 146 2.33 -3.05 23.50
CA VAL A 146 2.69 -1.67 23.14
C VAL A 146 3.45 -1.62 21.81
N ARG A 147 4.43 -2.52 21.64
CA ARG A 147 5.24 -2.59 20.42
C ARG A 147 4.39 -3.00 19.21
N LEU A 148 3.50 -3.98 19.38
CA LEU A 148 2.56 -4.40 18.33
C LEU A 148 1.70 -3.21 17.86
N ILE A 149 1.14 -2.45 18.79
CA ILE A 149 0.32 -1.27 18.46
C ILE A 149 1.13 -0.22 17.71
N VAL A 150 2.37 0.08 18.16
CA VAL A 150 3.27 1.03 17.47
C VAL A 150 3.58 0.58 16.04
N ILE A 151 3.87 -0.71 15.84
CA ILE A 151 4.12 -1.27 14.51
C ILE A 151 2.87 -1.13 13.63
N MET A 152 1.68 -1.45 14.16
CA MET A 152 0.42 -1.33 13.42
C MET A 152 0.17 0.12 12.98
N PHE A 153 0.32 1.10 13.87
CA PHE A 153 0.21 2.51 13.50
C PHE A 153 1.26 2.94 12.47
N THR A 154 2.50 2.47 12.60
CA THR A 154 3.58 2.78 11.65
C THR A 154 3.25 2.25 10.26
N VAL A 155 2.76 1.01 10.17
CA VAL A 155 2.39 0.37 8.90
C VAL A 155 1.17 1.05 8.27
N THR A 156 0.17 1.38 9.07
CA THR A 156 -1.00 2.14 8.61
C THR A 156 -0.60 3.52 8.11
N ALA A 157 0.27 4.23 8.83
CA ALA A 157 0.78 5.53 8.41
C ALA A 157 1.58 5.44 7.10
N GLY A 158 2.45 4.44 6.97
CA GLY A 158 3.19 4.18 5.73
C GLY A 158 2.26 3.89 4.55
N THR A 159 1.22 3.08 4.77
CA THR A 159 0.21 2.78 3.74
C THR A 159 -0.52 4.04 3.29
N MET A 160 -0.97 4.88 4.23
CA MET A 160 -1.65 6.14 3.89
C MET A 160 -0.72 7.13 3.18
N PHE A 161 0.58 7.15 3.54
CA PHE A 161 1.58 7.92 2.83
C PHE A 161 1.72 7.46 1.38
N LEU A 162 1.65 6.15 1.09
CA LEU A 162 1.66 5.66 -0.29
C LEU A 162 0.40 6.02 -1.07
N VAL A 163 -0.77 5.97 -0.43
CA VAL A 163 -2.02 6.42 -1.06
C VAL A 163 -1.89 7.88 -1.47
N TRP A 164 -1.39 8.73 -0.57
CA TRP A 164 -1.13 10.13 -0.85
C TRP A 164 -0.12 10.35 -1.98
N LEU A 165 0.97 9.59 -2.02
CA LEU A 165 1.92 9.63 -3.14
C LEU A 165 1.26 9.25 -4.48
N GLY A 166 0.41 8.22 -4.48
CA GLY A 166 -0.32 7.81 -5.68
C GLY A 166 -1.26 8.90 -6.19
N GLU A 167 -1.90 9.63 -5.28
CA GLU A 167 -2.80 10.74 -5.61
C GLU A 167 -2.07 11.98 -6.13
N LEU A 168 -0.82 12.19 -5.73
CA LEU A 168 0.02 13.25 -6.28
C LEU A 168 0.49 12.98 -7.72
N ILE A 169 0.66 11.70 -8.06
CA ILE A 169 1.10 11.27 -9.38
C ILE A 169 -0.04 11.31 -10.40
N SER A 170 -1.28 11.09 -9.93
CA SER A 170 -2.49 11.03 -10.75
C SER A 170 -2.99 12.39 -11.20
#